data_AF-A0AAD9DGF8-F1
#
_entry.id   AF-A0AAD9DGF8-F1
#
_cell.length_a   1.000
_cell.length_b   1.000
_cell.length_c   1.000
_cell.angle_alpha   90.00
_cell.angle_beta   90.00
_cell.angle_gamma   90.00
#
_symmetry.space_group_name_H-M   'P 1'
#
loop_
_entity.id
_entity.type
_entity.pdbx_description
1 polymer ?
#
loop_
_entity_poly.entity_id
_entity_poly.type
_entity_poly.pdbx_seq_one_letter_code
_entity_poly.pdbx_strand_id
1 'polypeptide(L)'
;MVKFGRHLQFYLECDELKTSGTSKPYIVPYKDIRGAIGESQESFQQLWLESLKAVSDDYTQRLRLLWQQIFSDLFRFSGQDQNLLRGLPHEDAVQLYLSTMSEKRSRDLLANLKRLHSNASMNGEALRKLVKKYDKQATARGDDILTTSLLPELYSAPVMNAPAIERYIEILRDKLVVSDEEEEESLDEYMTSIKEKTQLTSSSKDALAVQRRASEMFWLHDLIENKIPQADIPMLVAHRGFHCVMDHSGRRPLENSLSSYESAWSAGVHLCECDVALTKDEKLVLAHDSDFTRLALDPSKNKKVSDLTMKEIIGLTFKSGTRPPLLLDVLRSAQTIGGSARLVVEIKAGNDEAGAALVRLFRRHPKLIERCAVVMSFDAYLMHRLRTELNELVDQGLALAQVKLPELLLLTVAETPTTTYKLFASVTDFNQVDSWLQHEGKPSLDGVYLQFQHQMLQPNGLAALRALSAQYKVGVWMMLGDPDDNVTASCLIEGGGVSYVNTDLPRSFSG
;
A
#
# COMPACT_ATOMS: atom_id res chain seq x y z
N MET A 1 -12.89 33.20 -13.45
CA MET A 1 -12.39 32.72 -14.75
C MET A 1 -10.97 33.25 -14.99
N VAL A 2 -9.93 32.40 -14.90
CA VAL A 2 -8.59 32.71 -15.42
C VAL A 2 -7.94 31.42 -15.97
N LYS A 3 -7.34 31.58 -17.15
CA LYS A 3 -6.64 30.59 -17.97
C LYS A 3 -5.29 30.17 -17.36
N PHE A 4 -4.92 28.92 -17.61
CA PHE A 4 -3.57 28.40 -17.42
C PHE A 4 -2.56 29.12 -18.33
N GLY A 5 -1.60 29.81 -17.73
CA GLY A 5 -0.44 30.36 -18.45
C GLY A 5 0.17 31.57 -17.74
N ARG A 6 1.38 31.37 -17.18
CA ARG A 6 2.24 32.37 -16.52
C ARG A 6 1.64 32.97 -15.23
N HIS A 7 2.46 33.12 -14.19
CA HIS A 7 2.14 33.59 -12.83
C HIS A 7 1.74 32.49 -11.83
N LEU A 8 2.75 31.91 -11.18
CA LEU A 8 2.61 31.50 -9.79
C LEU A 8 2.59 32.80 -8.97
N GLN A 9 1.44 33.25 -8.49
CA GLN A 9 1.39 34.27 -7.43
C GLN A 9 1.43 33.54 -6.09
N PHE A 10 2.42 33.88 -5.27
CA PHE A 10 2.48 33.51 -3.86
C PHE A 10 2.05 34.76 -3.12
N TYR A 11 1.05 34.64 -2.24
CA TYR A 11 0.59 35.78 -1.47
C TYR A 11 1.69 36.24 -0.50
N LEU A 12 2.08 37.50 -0.67
CA LEU A 12 2.75 38.35 0.31
C LEU A 12 1.65 39.09 1.07
N GLU A 13 1.69 39.05 2.40
CA GLU A 13 1.07 40.13 3.19
C GLU A 13 2.05 40.59 4.26
N CYS A 14 2.69 41.72 3.99
CA CYS A 14 3.01 42.78 4.94
C CYS A 14 3.11 44.05 4.08
N ASP A 15 2.60 45.21 4.42
CA ASP A 15 1.78 45.76 5.51
C ASP A 15 1.29 47.09 4.91
N GLU A 16 0.02 47.48 5.13
CA GLU A 16 -0.36 48.87 5.44
C GLU A 16 -1.89 48.96 5.66
N LEU A 17 -2.26 48.87 6.95
CA LEU A 17 -3.39 49.52 7.62
C LEU A 17 -4.79 49.44 6.98
N LYS A 18 -5.70 48.72 7.66
CA LYS A 18 -6.74 49.36 8.50
C LYS A 18 -7.61 48.35 9.28
N THR A 19 -7.50 48.46 10.60
CA THR A 19 -8.56 48.42 11.63
C THR A 19 -9.51 47.21 11.73
N SER A 20 -9.45 46.59 12.92
CA SER A 20 -10.40 45.66 13.57
C SER A 20 -10.23 44.16 13.30
N GLY A 21 -9.67 43.47 14.31
CA GLY A 21 -10.25 42.22 14.81
C GLY A 21 -9.90 40.87 14.19
N THR A 22 -8.96 40.74 13.25
CA THR A 22 -8.68 39.42 12.62
C THR A 22 -7.18 39.05 12.65
N SER A 23 -6.90 37.86 13.21
CA SER A 23 -5.56 37.25 13.28
C SER A 23 -5.03 36.96 11.87
N LYS A 24 -3.85 37.51 11.55
CA LYS A 24 -3.12 37.26 10.28
C LYS A 24 -3.01 35.74 9.98
N PRO A 25 -3.10 35.32 8.70
CA PRO A 25 -2.89 33.93 8.30
C PRO A 25 -1.43 33.50 8.45
N TYR A 26 -1.23 32.26 8.90
CA TYR A 26 0.07 31.68 9.25
C TYR A 26 0.57 30.75 8.12
N ILE A 27 1.25 31.33 7.13
CA ILE A 27 2.06 30.58 6.15
C ILE A 27 3.52 30.95 6.42
N VAL A 28 4.42 29.96 6.48
CA VAL A 28 5.86 30.20 6.63
C VAL A 28 6.34 31.00 5.42
N PRO A 29 6.92 32.21 5.62
CA PRO A 29 7.44 33.01 4.52
C PRO A 29 8.68 32.34 3.94
N TYR A 30 8.54 31.68 2.79
CA TYR A 30 9.69 31.20 2.05
C TYR A 30 10.47 32.40 1.47
N LYS A 31 11.82 32.33 1.45
CA LYS A 31 12.57 33.01 0.40
C LYS A 31 12.02 32.52 -0.95
N ASP A 32 11.99 33.35 -1.98
CA ASP A 32 11.48 32.92 -3.29
C ASP A 32 12.35 31.80 -3.89
N ILE A 33 12.04 30.53 -3.55
CA ILE A 33 12.77 29.33 -4.00
C ILE A 33 12.70 29.21 -5.52
N ARG A 34 11.76 29.90 -6.19
CA ARG A 34 11.71 29.91 -7.65
C ARG A 34 12.92 30.60 -8.26
N GLY A 35 13.51 31.58 -7.57
CA GLY A 35 14.75 32.21 -8.00
C GLY A 35 15.88 31.17 -8.09
N ALA A 36 15.91 30.23 -7.14
CA ALA A 36 16.90 29.16 -7.09
C ALA A 36 16.70 28.03 -8.12
N ILE A 37 15.53 27.94 -8.78
CA ILE A 37 15.29 26.92 -9.83
C ILE A 37 16.25 27.10 -11.02
N GLY A 38 16.77 28.31 -11.22
CA GLY A 38 17.75 28.63 -12.26
C GLY A 38 19.19 28.79 -11.77
N GLU A 39 19.44 28.55 -10.48
CA GLU A 39 20.79 28.61 -9.88
C GLU A 39 21.42 27.20 -9.89
N SER A 40 22.30 26.89 -8.92
CA SER A 40 22.89 25.56 -8.79
C SER A 40 21.92 24.56 -8.13
N GLN A 41 22.05 23.28 -8.49
CA GLN A 41 21.36 22.15 -7.84
C GLN A 41 21.49 22.18 -6.32
N GLU A 42 22.71 22.41 -5.83
CA GLU A 42 23.02 22.48 -4.40
C GLU A 42 22.28 23.63 -3.70
N SER A 43 22.22 24.82 -4.33
CA SER A 43 21.48 25.98 -3.81
C SER A 43 19.98 25.68 -3.69
N PHE A 44 19.38 25.12 -4.75
CA PHE A 44 17.96 24.74 -4.74
C PHE A 44 17.66 23.69 -3.68
N GLN A 45 18.48 22.64 -3.60
CA GLN A 45 18.31 21.54 -2.66
C GLN A 45 18.40 22.05 -1.21
N GLN A 46 19.39 22.88 -0.91
CA GLN A 46 19.57 23.48 0.41
C GLN A 46 18.35 24.34 0.80
N LEU A 47 17.93 25.27 -0.07
CA LEU A 47 16.79 26.15 0.20
C LEU A 47 15.48 25.37 0.36
N TRP A 48 15.30 24.30 -0.40
CA TRP A 48 14.13 23.42 -0.29
C TRP A 48 14.12 22.69 1.06
N LEU A 49 15.26 22.16 1.52
CA LEU A 49 15.38 21.49 2.82
C LEU A 49 15.22 22.46 4.00
N GLU A 50 15.81 23.65 3.92
CA GLU A 50 15.61 24.72 4.90
C GLU A 50 14.13 25.09 5.04
N SER A 51 13.42 25.11 3.91
CA SER A 51 11.99 25.40 3.83
C SER A 51 11.13 24.28 4.42
N LEU A 52 11.46 23.02 4.12
CA LEU A 52 10.81 21.85 4.73
C LEU A 52 10.97 21.87 6.26
N LYS A 53 12.18 22.19 6.73
CA LYS A 53 12.48 22.30 8.16
C LYS A 53 11.66 23.41 8.83
N ALA A 54 11.68 24.62 8.27
CA ALA A 54 10.97 25.77 8.85
C ALA A 54 9.46 25.51 8.98
N VAL A 55 8.86 24.89 7.96
CA VAL A 55 7.45 24.48 7.97
C VAL A 55 7.16 23.41 9.02
N SER A 56 8.04 22.42 9.14
CA SER A 56 7.90 21.34 10.11
C SER A 56 8.06 21.82 11.55
N ASP A 57 8.98 22.75 11.79
CA ASP A 57 9.21 23.37 13.09
C ASP A 57 7.99 24.22 13.51
N ASP A 58 7.44 25.03 12.61
CA ASP A 58 6.23 25.82 12.87
C ASP A 58 5.02 24.93 13.17
N TYR A 59 4.81 23.89 12.36
CA TYR A 59 3.74 22.91 12.58
C TYR A 59 3.85 22.25 13.95
N THR A 60 5.04 21.74 14.29
CA THR A 60 5.31 21.04 15.55
C THR A 60 5.13 21.98 16.74
N GLN A 61 5.61 23.22 16.65
CA GLN A 61 5.46 24.22 17.70
C GLN A 61 3.99 24.55 17.95
N ARG A 62 3.19 24.74 16.89
CA ARG A 62 1.75 25.06 17.02
C ARG A 62 0.96 23.88 17.58
N LEU A 63 1.24 22.68 17.11
CA LEU A 63 0.60 21.47 17.62
C LEU A 63 0.90 21.29 19.12
N ARG A 64 2.15 21.53 19.53
CA ARG A 64 2.56 21.49 20.94
C ARG A 64 1.81 22.52 21.78
N LEU A 65 1.69 23.77 21.31
CA LEU A 65 0.96 24.82 22.03
C LEU A 65 -0.53 24.48 22.19
N LEU A 66 -1.16 23.89 21.15
CA LEU A 66 -2.54 23.43 21.23
C LEU A 66 -2.71 22.32 22.27
N TRP A 67 -1.81 21.33 22.30
CA TRP A 67 -1.87 20.27 23.32
C TRP A 67 -1.66 20.81 24.73
N GLN A 68 -0.70 21.72 24.92
CA GLN A 68 -0.49 22.37 26.20
C GLN A 68 -1.75 23.11 26.67
N GLN A 69 -2.45 23.77 25.75
CA GLN A 69 -3.72 24.43 26.06
C GLN A 69 -4.80 23.41 26.45
N ILE A 70 -5.03 22.36 25.64
CA ILE A 70 -6.04 21.31 25.90
C ILE A 70 -5.82 20.68 27.27
N PHE A 71 -4.61 20.23 27.57
CA PHE A 71 -4.31 19.58 28.84
C PHE A 71 -4.34 20.54 30.02
N SER A 72 -3.94 21.81 29.84
CA SER A 72 -4.07 22.83 30.88
C SER A 72 -5.54 23.13 31.20
N ASP A 73 -6.42 23.18 30.21
CA ASP A 73 -7.84 23.40 30.42
C ASP A 73 -8.49 22.17 31.09
N LEU A 74 -8.18 20.95 30.62
CA LEU A 74 -8.65 19.71 31.25
C LEU A 74 -8.23 19.61 32.71
N PHE A 75 -6.98 19.90 33.02
CA PHE A 75 -6.46 19.92 34.38
C PHE A 75 -7.25 20.85 35.31
N ARG A 76 -7.64 22.02 34.80
CA ARG A 76 -8.32 23.04 35.61
C ARG A 76 -9.81 22.76 35.80
N PHE A 77 -10.45 22.14 34.82
CA PHE A 77 -11.91 22.12 34.74
C PHE A 77 -12.55 20.73 34.72
N SER A 78 -11.79 19.65 34.50
CA SER A 78 -12.36 18.28 34.43
C SER A 78 -12.62 17.64 35.78
N GLY A 79 -12.01 18.15 36.87
CA GLY A 79 -12.07 17.54 38.19
C GLY A 79 -11.38 16.17 38.29
N GLN A 80 -10.68 15.71 37.26
CA GLN A 80 -9.95 14.44 37.21
C GLN A 80 -8.60 14.54 37.93
N ASP A 81 -8.10 13.42 38.45
CA ASP A 81 -6.75 13.35 39.01
C ASP A 81 -5.71 13.69 37.93
N GLN A 82 -4.74 14.55 38.29
CA GLN A 82 -3.64 14.95 37.41
C GLN A 82 -2.84 13.75 36.89
N ASN A 83 -2.74 12.68 37.68
CA ASN A 83 -2.05 11.45 37.29
C ASN A 83 -2.81 10.67 36.21
N LEU A 84 -4.13 10.78 36.14
CA LEU A 84 -4.97 10.15 35.11
C LEU A 84 -4.95 10.93 33.79
N LEU A 85 -4.82 12.25 33.86
CA LEU A 85 -4.68 13.09 32.66
C LEU A 85 -3.30 12.98 32.00
N ARG A 86 -2.29 12.54 32.76
CA ARG A 86 -0.90 12.44 32.30
C ARG A 86 -0.72 11.16 31.48
N GLY A 87 -0.43 11.31 30.18
CA GLY A 87 -0.29 10.18 29.26
C GLY A 87 -1.61 9.70 28.66
N LEU A 88 -2.70 10.45 28.87
CA LEU A 88 -3.98 10.20 28.20
C LEU A 88 -3.79 10.29 26.68
N PRO A 89 -4.28 9.31 25.90
CA PRO A 89 -4.26 9.39 24.45
C PRO A 89 -4.91 10.68 23.93
N HIS A 90 -4.36 11.24 22.86
CA HIS A 90 -4.81 12.52 22.29
C HIS A 90 -6.28 12.53 21.87
N GLU A 91 -6.81 11.40 21.37
CA GLU A 91 -8.24 11.29 21.03
C GLU A 91 -9.12 11.37 22.28
N ASP A 92 -8.74 10.64 23.33
CA ASP A 92 -9.46 10.63 24.61
C ASP A 92 -9.40 12.02 25.26
N ALA A 93 -8.27 12.72 25.15
CA ALA A 93 -8.14 14.09 25.62
C ALA A 93 -9.09 15.05 24.88
N VAL A 94 -9.25 14.91 23.56
CA VAL A 94 -10.19 15.73 22.77
C VAL A 94 -11.64 15.40 23.11
N GLN A 95 -11.97 14.12 23.30
CA GLN A 95 -13.31 13.70 23.75
C GLN A 95 -13.65 14.22 25.14
N LEU A 96 -12.69 14.13 26.07
CA LEU A 96 -12.84 14.65 27.42
C LEU A 96 -12.97 16.18 27.39
N TYR A 97 -12.19 16.87 26.55
CA TYR A 97 -12.25 18.33 26.40
C TYR A 97 -13.64 18.77 25.93
N LEU A 98 -14.23 18.07 24.96
CA LEU A 98 -15.61 18.29 24.51
C LEU A 98 -16.64 18.13 25.62
N SER A 99 -16.49 17.12 26.48
CA SER A 99 -17.41 16.89 27.59
C SER A 99 -17.22 17.85 28.77
N THR A 100 -16.06 18.50 28.84
CA THR A 100 -15.66 19.34 29.98
C THR A 100 -15.82 20.83 29.70
N MET A 101 -15.51 21.28 28.48
CA MET A 101 -15.50 22.69 28.11
C MET A 101 -16.86 23.17 27.60
N SER A 102 -17.11 24.49 27.73
CA SER A 102 -18.22 25.14 27.04
C SER A 102 -18.13 24.97 25.52
N GLU A 103 -19.27 24.90 24.85
CA GLU A 103 -19.38 24.80 23.39
C GLU A 103 -18.52 25.84 22.64
N LYS A 104 -18.53 27.11 23.07
CA LYS A 104 -17.69 28.17 22.50
C LYS A 104 -16.21 27.79 22.46
N ARG A 105 -15.66 27.31 23.58
CA ARG A 105 -14.26 26.87 23.68
C ARG A 105 -13.95 25.64 22.82
N SER A 106 -14.93 24.76 22.65
CA SER A 106 -14.84 23.59 21.77
C SER A 106 -14.87 24.00 20.28
N ARG A 107 -15.70 24.98 19.91
CA ARG A 107 -15.72 25.59 18.57
C ARG A 107 -14.42 26.35 18.27
N ASP A 108 -13.86 27.06 19.25
CA ASP A 108 -12.55 27.73 19.12
C ASP A 108 -11.41 26.74 18.90
N LEU A 109 -11.40 25.62 19.65
CA LEU A 109 -10.43 24.53 19.45
C LEU A 109 -10.56 23.92 18.04
N LEU A 110 -11.79 23.67 17.59
CA LEU A 110 -12.07 23.18 16.25
C LEU A 110 -11.55 24.15 15.17
N ALA A 111 -11.77 25.45 15.32
CA ALA A 111 -11.27 26.46 14.39
C ALA A 111 -9.72 26.48 14.34
N ASN A 112 -9.06 26.34 15.49
CA ASN A 112 -7.61 26.31 15.58
C ASN A 112 -7.00 25.06 14.94
N LEU A 113 -7.57 23.88 15.17
CA LEU A 113 -7.13 22.62 14.56
C LEU A 113 -7.34 22.65 13.04
N LYS A 114 -8.49 23.14 12.55
CA LYS A 114 -8.75 23.33 11.11
C LYS A 114 -7.71 24.24 10.46
N ARG A 115 -7.36 25.35 11.13
CA ARG A 115 -6.34 26.29 10.62
C ARG A 115 -4.97 25.62 10.54
N LEU A 116 -4.56 24.89 11.57
CA LEU A 116 -3.27 24.20 11.59
C LEU A 116 -3.18 23.12 10.50
N HIS A 117 -4.24 22.32 10.35
CA HIS A 117 -4.36 21.30 9.30
C HIS A 117 -4.27 21.89 7.89
N SER A 118 -5.04 22.94 7.62
CA SER A 118 -5.04 23.64 6.33
C SER A 118 -3.65 24.16 5.96
N ASN A 119 -2.95 24.76 6.93
CA ASN A 119 -1.61 25.30 6.71
C ASN A 119 -0.58 24.21 6.40
N ALA A 120 -0.63 23.09 7.13
CA ALA A 120 0.26 21.96 6.92
C ALA A 120 0.11 21.38 5.50
N SER A 121 -1.14 21.17 5.08
CA SER A 121 -1.49 20.65 3.75
C SER A 121 -1.01 21.57 2.63
N MET A 122 -1.26 22.88 2.75
CA MET A 122 -0.82 23.88 1.76
C MET A 122 0.69 23.92 1.59
N ASN A 123 1.44 23.84 2.70
CA ASN A 123 2.90 23.87 2.66
C ASN A 123 3.50 22.58 2.07
N GLY A 124 2.97 21.41 2.44
CA GLY A 124 3.42 20.13 1.88
C GLY A 124 3.24 20.07 0.36
N GLU A 125 2.07 20.50 -0.14
CA GLU A 125 1.80 20.50 -1.58
C GLU A 125 2.65 21.52 -2.35
N ALA A 126 2.98 22.66 -1.73
CA ALA A 126 3.87 23.64 -2.31
C ALA A 126 5.29 23.08 -2.52
N LEU A 127 5.86 22.43 -1.49
CA LEU A 127 7.19 21.81 -1.55
C LEU A 127 7.25 20.69 -2.59
N ARG A 128 6.21 19.85 -2.67
CA ARG A 128 6.08 18.80 -3.70
C ARG A 128 6.05 19.38 -5.11
N LYS A 129 5.31 20.48 -5.34
CA LYS A 129 5.24 21.13 -6.66
C LYS A 129 6.56 21.77 -7.06
N LEU A 130 7.31 22.31 -6.10
CA LEU A 130 8.58 22.97 -6.36
C LEU A 130 9.65 22.01 -6.86
N VAL A 131 9.84 20.86 -6.21
CA VAL A 131 10.83 19.86 -6.68
C VAL A 131 10.48 19.33 -8.07
N LYS A 132 9.19 19.06 -8.34
CA LYS A 132 8.73 18.67 -9.68
C LYS A 132 8.96 19.74 -10.73
N LYS A 133 8.93 21.02 -10.35
CA LYS A 133 9.19 22.14 -11.25
C LYS A 133 10.68 22.27 -11.53
N TYR A 134 11.53 22.03 -10.55
CA TYR A 134 12.99 21.97 -10.71
C TYR A 134 13.39 20.88 -11.72
N ASP A 135 12.86 19.66 -11.55
CA ASP A 135 13.17 18.51 -12.40
C ASP A 135 12.81 18.70 -13.88
N LYS A 136 11.77 19.50 -14.18
CA LYS A 136 11.38 19.82 -15.57
C LYS A 136 12.49 20.47 -16.38
N GLN A 137 13.45 21.12 -15.72
CA GLN A 137 14.56 21.81 -16.37
C GLN A 137 15.93 21.19 -16.01
N ALA A 138 15.96 20.17 -15.14
CA ALA A 138 17.20 19.56 -14.65
C ALA A 138 18.03 18.93 -15.79
N THR A 139 17.39 18.16 -16.68
CA THR A 139 18.07 17.53 -17.82
C THR A 139 18.70 18.56 -18.78
N ALA A 140 18.09 19.73 -18.94
CA ALA A 140 18.61 20.79 -19.81
C ALA A 140 19.81 21.52 -19.18
N ARG A 141 19.98 21.46 -17.86
CA ARG A 141 21.11 22.05 -17.11
C ARG A 141 22.23 21.04 -16.82
N GLY A 142 21.99 19.75 -17.04
CA GLY A 142 22.90 18.68 -16.63
C GLY A 142 22.81 18.34 -15.14
N ASP A 143 21.72 18.72 -14.48
CA ASP A 143 21.43 18.45 -13.08
C ASP A 143 20.73 17.08 -12.92
N ASP A 144 20.83 16.52 -11.72
CA ASP A 144 20.10 15.34 -11.29
C ASP A 144 18.59 15.62 -11.08
N ILE A 145 17.80 14.55 -11.17
CA ILE A 145 16.39 14.56 -10.81
C ILE A 145 16.28 14.47 -9.28
N LEU A 146 15.82 15.53 -8.63
CA LEU A 146 15.78 15.64 -7.17
C LEU A 146 14.49 15.08 -6.54
N THR A 147 13.46 14.78 -7.33
CA THR A 147 12.24 14.14 -6.83
C THR A 147 12.53 12.83 -6.08
N THR A 148 13.53 12.07 -6.52
CA THR A 148 13.89 10.76 -5.94
C THR A 148 14.54 10.89 -4.56
N SER A 149 15.17 12.02 -4.25
CA SER A 149 15.82 12.27 -2.97
C SER A 149 14.97 13.15 -2.03
N LEU A 150 14.29 14.18 -2.55
CA LEU A 150 13.58 15.16 -1.72
C LEU A 150 12.13 14.81 -1.39
N LEU A 151 11.42 14.04 -2.22
CA LEU A 151 10.06 13.63 -1.84
C LEU A 151 10.02 12.66 -0.66
N PRO A 152 10.94 11.68 -0.52
CA PRO A 152 11.02 10.87 0.70
C PRO A 152 11.22 11.72 1.98
N GLU A 153 12.07 12.76 1.91
CA GLU A 153 12.27 13.72 3.01
C GLU A 153 10.98 14.50 3.31
N LEU A 154 10.24 14.95 2.29
CA LEU A 154 8.94 15.60 2.49
C LEU A 154 7.97 14.67 3.22
N TYR A 155 7.81 13.45 2.72
CA TYR A 155 6.78 12.52 3.21
C TYR A 155 7.06 11.98 4.62
N SER A 156 8.32 12.00 5.05
CA SER A 156 8.70 11.67 6.43
C SER A 156 8.68 12.86 7.39
N ALA A 157 8.46 14.09 6.90
CA ALA A 157 8.54 15.30 7.71
C ALA A 157 7.31 15.50 8.61
N PRO A 158 7.48 16.13 9.80
CA PRO A 158 6.40 16.39 10.75
C PRO A 158 5.18 17.12 10.17
N VAL A 159 5.37 18.05 9.23
CA VAL A 159 4.24 18.75 8.58
C VAL A 159 3.31 17.80 7.82
N MET A 160 3.81 16.66 7.37
CA MET A 160 2.99 15.63 6.71
C MET A 160 2.15 14.81 7.71
N ASN A 161 2.35 14.99 9.03
CA ASN A 161 1.56 14.38 10.09
C ASN A 161 0.19 15.09 10.33
N ALA A 162 -0.31 15.83 9.33
CA ALA A 162 -1.65 16.42 9.33
C ALA A 162 -2.81 15.41 9.56
N PRO A 163 -2.72 14.11 9.19
CA PRO A 163 -3.80 13.14 9.44
C PRO A 163 -4.15 12.94 10.93
N ALA A 164 -3.20 13.11 11.84
CA ALA A 164 -3.49 13.05 13.29
C ALA A 164 -4.47 14.17 13.70
N ILE A 165 -4.38 15.36 13.09
CA ILE A 165 -5.24 16.51 13.38
C ILE A 165 -6.65 16.31 12.80
N GLU A 166 -6.80 15.66 11.64
CA GLU A 166 -8.11 15.39 11.02
C GLU A 166 -9.02 14.59 11.96
N ARG A 167 -8.45 13.59 12.64
CA ARG A 167 -9.17 12.77 13.61
C ARG A 167 -9.74 13.59 14.77
N TYR A 168 -8.99 14.57 15.28
CA TYR A 168 -9.47 15.45 16.35
C TYR A 168 -10.54 16.43 15.86
N ILE A 169 -10.38 16.95 14.64
CA ILE A 169 -11.39 17.80 13.98
C ILE A 169 -12.71 17.05 13.82
N GLU A 170 -12.68 15.76 13.48
CA GLU A 170 -13.87 14.91 13.35
C GLU A 170 -14.58 14.69 14.68
N ILE A 171 -13.83 14.31 15.73
CA ILE A 171 -14.39 14.13 17.09
C ILE A 171 -15.11 15.42 17.54
N LEU A 172 -14.52 16.58 17.26
CA LEU A 172 -15.12 17.89 17.55
C LEU A 172 -16.33 18.20 16.66
N ARG A 173 -16.28 17.90 15.36
CA ARG A 173 -17.40 18.12 14.43
C ARG A 173 -18.61 17.27 14.79
N ASP A 174 -18.44 15.97 14.96
CA ASP A 174 -19.54 15.03 15.18
C ASP A 174 -20.36 15.37 16.43
N LYS A 175 -19.72 15.94 17.46
CA LYS A 175 -20.39 16.35 18.70
C LYS A 175 -20.94 17.77 18.69
N LEU A 176 -20.32 18.70 17.93
CA LEU A 176 -20.76 20.09 17.84
C LEU A 176 -21.83 20.33 16.76
N VAL A 177 -22.04 19.39 15.83
CA VAL A 177 -23.09 19.45 14.80
C VAL A 177 -24.47 19.03 15.36
N VAL A 178 -24.51 18.38 16.53
CA VAL A 178 -25.77 17.96 17.16
C VAL A 178 -26.47 19.13 17.89
N SER A 179 -25.79 20.25 18.14
CA SER A 179 -26.32 21.30 19.03
C SER A 179 -27.00 22.50 18.38
N ASP A 180 -26.70 22.96 17.16
CA ASP A 180 -27.37 24.17 16.63
C ASP A 180 -27.53 24.18 15.10
N GLU A 181 -28.78 24.21 14.63
CA GLU A 181 -29.20 24.61 13.27
C GLU A 181 -29.26 26.16 13.10
N GLU A 182 -28.72 26.95 14.03
CA GLU A 182 -28.83 28.42 13.98
C GLU A 182 -27.46 29.06 14.22
N GLU A 183 -26.71 29.39 13.14
CA GLU A 183 -25.73 30.50 13.02
C GLU A 183 -24.80 30.29 11.78
N GLU A 184 -25.38 30.15 10.58
CA GLU A 184 -24.64 29.78 9.35
C GLU A 184 -24.44 30.92 8.33
N GLU A 185 -24.60 32.21 8.69
CA GLU A 185 -24.63 33.28 7.65
C GLU A 185 -23.32 34.02 7.34
N SER A 186 -22.23 33.92 8.13
CA SER A 186 -21.00 34.71 7.84
C SER A 186 -19.77 33.91 7.40
N LEU A 187 -19.74 32.60 7.68
CA LEU A 187 -18.66 31.71 7.26
C LEU A 187 -18.92 31.11 5.88
N ASP A 188 -20.18 31.07 5.44
CA ASP A 188 -20.55 30.47 4.17
C ASP A 188 -20.17 31.33 2.98
N GLU A 189 -20.13 32.66 3.05
CA GLU A 189 -19.58 33.47 1.93
C GLU A 189 -18.06 33.28 1.77
N TYR A 190 -17.32 33.20 2.88
CA TYR A 190 -15.87 32.96 2.85
C TYR A 190 -15.56 31.53 2.38
N MET A 191 -16.29 30.54 2.91
CA MET A 191 -16.20 29.13 2.51
C MET A 191 -16.77 28.89 1.11
N THR A 192 -17.70 29.67 0.61
CA THR A 192 -18.19 29.60 -0.78
C THR A 192 -17.13 30.18 -1.71
N SER A 193 -16.45 31.27 -1.34
CA SER A 193 -15.31 31.79 -2.12
C SER A 193 -14.10 30.85 -2.13
N ILE A 194 -13.86 30.12 -1.03
CA ILE A 194 -12.84 29.06 -0.95
C ILE A 194 -13.33 27.79 -1.65
N LYS A 195 -14.58 27.37 -1.51
CA LYS A 195 -15.16 26.24 -2.27
C LYS A 195 -15.06 26.54 -3.76
N GLU A 196 -15.41 27.72 -4.25
CA GLU A 196 -15.28 28.10 -5.67
C GLU A 196 -13.82 28.18 -6.14
N LYS A 197 -12.87 28.54 -5.27
CA LYS A 197 -11.42 28.60 -5.62
C LYS A 197 -10.67 27.28 -5.43
N THR A 198 -11.16 26.38 -4.57
CA THR A 198 -10.55 25.07 -4.25
C THR A 198 -11.24 23.92 -4.99
N GLN A 199 -12.50 24.08 -5.43
CA GLN A 199 -13.23 23.13 -6.29
C GLN A 199 -12.59 22.97 -7.69
N LEU A 200 -11.61 23.79 -8.04
CA LEU A 200 -10.88 23.63 -9.30
C LEU A 200 -9.71 22.64 -9.25
N THR A 201 -9.34 22.01 -8.11
CA THR A 201 -8.23 21.02 -8.13
C THR A 201 -8.27 19.76 -7.24
N SER A 202 -9.24 19.50 -6.35
CA SER A 202 -9.42 18.15 -5.77
C SER A 202 -10.77 17.99 -5.10
N SER A 203 -11.48 16.90 -5.38
CA SER A 203 -12.86 16.69 -4.94
C SER A 203 -12.91 16.20 -3.48
N SER A 204 -13.97 16.53 -2.73
CA SER A 204 -14.20 16.04 -1.35
C SER A 204 -14.16 14.51 -1.19
N LYS A 205 -14.29 13.77 -2.30
CA LYS A 205 -14.16 12.32 -2.36
C LYS A 205 -12.71 11.84 -2.17
N ASP A 206 -11.73 12.66 -2.57
CA ASP A 206 -10.31 12.29 -2.51
C ASP A 206 -9.77 12.31 -1.07
N ALA A 207 -10.20 13.27 -0.25
CA ALA A 207 -9.86 13.32 1.18
C ALA A 207 -10.44 12.14 1.97
N LEU A 208 -11.72 11.80 1.72
CA LEU A 208 -12.38 10.65 2.33
C LEU A 208 -11.71 9.32 1.92
N ALA A 209 -11.20 9.23 0.69
CA ALA A 209 -10.48 8.06 0.21
C ALA A 209 -9.10 7.91 0.88
N VAL A 210 -8.39 9.01 1.14
CA VAL A 210 -7.11 9.00 1.87
C VAL A 210 -7.31 8.54 3.31
N GLN A 211 -8.31 9.07 4.01
CA GLN A 211 -8.64 8.67 5.38
C GLN A 211 -9.00 7.17 5.47
N ARG A 212 -9.85 6.67 4.56
CA ARG A 212 -10.22 5.25 4.50
C ARG A 212 -9.01 4.33 4.33
N ARG A 213 -8.03 4.73 3.51
CA ARG A 213 -6.78 3.99 3.31
C ARG A 213 -5.91 4.00 4.55
N ALA A 214 -5.80 5.13 5.25
CA ALA A 214 -5.04 5.21 6.49
C ALA A 214 -5.64 4.33 7.60
N SER A 215 -6.97 4.32 7.76
CA SER A 215 -7.65 3.42 8.70
C SER A 215 -7.45 1.94 8.37
N GLU A 216 -7.47 1.58 7.08
CA GLU A 216 -7.17 0.20 6.65
C GLU A 216 -5.71 -0.18 6.93
N MET A 217 -4.77 0.74 6.74
CA MET A 217 -3.36 0.49 7.07
C MET A 217 -3.16 0.31 8.58
N PHE A 218 -3.77 1.16 9.41
CA PHE A 218 -3.70 1.01 10.86
C PHE A 218 -4.28 -0.35 11.30
N TRP A 219 -5.43 -0.73 10.75
CA TRP A 219 -6.03 -2.04 11.01
C TRP A 219 -5.09 -3.19 10.60
N LEU A 220 -4.45 -3.09 9.44
CA LEU A 220 -3.51 -4.11 8.99
C LEU A 220 -2.29 -4.22 9.93
N HIS A 221 -1.72 -3.10 10.37
CA HIS A 221 -0.63 -3.10 11.34
C HIS A 221 -1.05 -3.76 12.67
N ASP A 222 -2.21 -3.39 13.23
CA ASP A 222 -2.71 -4.01 14.47
C ASP A 222 -2.97 -5.52 14.29
N LEU A 223 -3.49 -5.92 13.12
CA LEU A 223 -3.71 -7.33 12.80
C LEU A 223 -2.38 -8.11 12.86
N ILE A 224 -1.36 -7.65 12.12
CA ILE A 224 -0.07 -8.33 12.03
C ILE A 224 0.67 -8.29 13.37
N GLU A 225 0.64 -7.18 14.09
CA GLU A 225 1.39 -7.01 15.34
C GLU A 225 0.72 -7.73 16.52
N ASN A 226 -0.61 -7.63 16.63
CA ASN A 226 -1.32 -7.96 17.88
C ASN A 226 -2.34 -9.09 17.76
N LYS A 227 -2.78 -9.49 16.56
CA LYS A 227 -3.89 -10.46 16.38
C LYS A 227 -3.47 -11.79 15.79
N ILE A 228 -2.39 -11.83 15.02
CA ILE A 228 -1.86 -13.05 14.41
C ILE A 228 -0.71 -13.59 15.26
N PRO A 229 -0.67 -14.90 15.56
CA PRO A 229 0.51 -15.50 16.18
C PRO A 229 1.76 -15.20 15.36
N GLN A 230 2.80 -14.64 16.00
CA GLN A 230 4.01 -14.21 15.28
C GLN A 230 4.72 -15.36 14.56
N ALA A 231 4.53 -16.59 15.03
CA ALA A 231 5.04 -17.80 14.38
C ALA A 231 4.36 -18.10 13.03
N ASP A 232 3.13 -17.63 12.82
CA ASP A 232 2.33 -17.92 11.62
C ASP A 232 2.57 -16.92 10.49
N ILE A 233 2.98 -15.69 10.80
CA ILE A 233 3.22 -14.60 9.82
C ILE A 233 4.13 -15.04 8.66
N PRO A 234 5.23 -15.80 8.85
CA PRO A 234 6.06 -16.27 7.74
C PRO A 234 5.36 -17.23 6.76
N MET A 235 4.25 -17.85 7.16
CA MET A 235 3.48 -18.80 6.37
C MET A 235 2.25 -18.14 5.70
N LEU A 236 1.86 -16.93 6.12
CA LEU A 236 0.77 -16.20 5.48
C LEU A 236 1.20 -15.55 4.18
N VAL A 237 0.36 -15.68 3.16
CA VAL A 237 0.57 -15.13 1.82
C VAL A 237 -0.58 -14.20 1.48
N ALA A 238 -0.33 -12.89 1.41
CA ALA A 238 -1.33 -11.92 0.98
C ALA A 238 -1.62 -12.11 -0.53
N HIS A 239 -2.79 -12.64 -0.86
CA HIS A 239 -3.21 -12.93 -2.22
C HIS A 239 -3.35 -11.62 -3.01
N ARG A 240 -2.55 -11.46 -4.08
CA ARG A 240 -2.44 -10.23 -4.89
C ARG A 240 -2.07 -8.96 -4.08
N GLY A 241 -1.42 -9.15 -2.93
CA GLY A 241 -1.10 -8.12 -1.94
C GLY A 241 -2.31 -7.66 -1.11
N PHE A 242 -2.14 -6.60 -0.31
CA PHE A 242 -3.24 -6.04 0.48
C PHE A 242 -4.19 -5.22 -0.42
N HIS A 243 -5.22 -5.88 -0.93
CA HIS A 243 -6.09 -5.33 -1.97
C HIS A 243 -7.58 -5.37 -1.59
N CYS A 244 -8.40 -4.69 -2.39
CA CYS A 244 -9.85 -4.78 -2.29
C CYS A 244 -10.36 -5.96 -3.13
N VAL A 245 -10.85 -7.03 -2.50
CA VAL A 245 -11.40 -8.22 -3.18
C VAL A 245 -12.45 -7.90 -4.26
N MET A 246 -13.24 -6.85 -4.02
CA MET A 246 -14.30 -6.43 -4.95
C MET A 246 -13.91 -5.25 -5.87
N ASP A 247 -12.65 -4.79 -5.85
CA ASP A 247 -12.06 -3.71 -6.67
C ASP A 247 -12.80 -2.35 -6.73
N HIS A 248 -13.81 -2.13 -5.88
CA HIS A 248 -14.71 -0.98 -6.01
C HIS A 248 -14.65 0.00 -4.82
N SER A 249 -13.95 -0.34 -3.73
CA SER A 249 -14.21 0.34 -2.44
C SER A 249 -13.38 1.59 -2.17
N GLY A 250 -12.30 1.83 -2.93
CA GLY A 250 -11.36 2.93 -2.71
C GLY A 250 -10.61 2.88 -1.36
N ARG A 251 -10.98 1.96 -0.45
CA ARG A 251 -10.43 1.78 0.90
C ARG A 251 -9.08 1.06 0.88
N ARG A 252 -8.96 0.05 0.02
CA ARG A 252 -7.72 -0.69 -0.24
C ARG A 252 -7.27 -0.46 -1.68
N PRO A 253 -5.97 -0.65 -1.99
CA PRO A 253 -5.46 -0.69 -3.35
C PRO A 253 -6.20 -1.70 -4.25
N LEU A 254 -6.04 -1.55 -5.57
CA LEU A 254 -6.43 -2.60 -6.52
C LEU A 254 -5.53 -3.82 -6.36
N GLU A 255 -6.07 -4.99 -6.71
CA GLU A 255 -5.28 -6.21 -6.83
C GLU A 255 -4.07 -6.00 -7.76
N ASN A 256 -2.99 -6.74 -7.52
CA ASN A 256 -1.82 -6.76 -8.39
C ASN A 256 -1.20 -5.36 -8.64
N SER A 257 -1.35 -4.43 -7.69
CA SER A 257 -0.82 -3.06 -7.78
C SER A 257 0.42 -2.90 -6.90
N LEU A 258 1.37 -2.06 -7.28
CA LEU A 258 2.56 -1.81 -6.45
C LEU A 258 2.19 -1.40 -5.01
N SER A 259 1.14 -0.59 -4.87
CA SER A 259 0.61 -0.18 -3.57
C SER A 259 0.01 -1.32 -2.74
N SER A 260 -0.56 -2.38 -3.32
CA SER A 260 -1.08 -3.52 -2.53
C SER A 260 0.07 -4.28 -1.88
N TYR A 261 1.18 -4.44 -2.59
CA TYR A 261 2.40 -5.08 -2.10
C TYR A 261 3.13 -4.26 -1.05
N GLU A 262 3.37 -2.97 -1.33
CA GLU A 262 4.05 -2.06 -0.41
C GLU A 262 3.27 -1.93 0.91
N SER A 263 1.93 -1.89 0.84
CA SER A 263 1.07 -1.87 2.03
C SER A 263 1.23 -3.14 2.88
N ALA A 264 1.17 -4.32 2.24
CA ALA A 264 1.31 -5.59 2.94
C ALA A 264 2.69 -5.74 3.60
N TRP A 265 3.76 -5.53 2.84
CA TRP A 265 5.12 -5.70 3.36
C TRP A 265 5.48 -4.66 4.43
N SER A 266 5.07 -3.41 4.26
CA SER A 266 5.32 -2.36 5.27
C SER A 266 4.58 -2.63 6.58
N ALA A 267 3.46 -3.38 6.53
CA ALA A 267 2.72 -3.81 7.71
C ALA A 267 3.28 -5.06 8.39
N GLY A 268 4.31 -5.69 7.82
CA GLY A 268 4.97 -6.87 8.39
C GLY A 268 4.54 -8.19 7.77
N VAL A 269 3.68 -8.20 6.74
CA VAL A 269 3.43 -9.42 5.96
C VAL A 269 4.72 -9.81 5.22
N HIS A 270 5.10 -11.09 5.27
CA HIS A 270 6.34 -11.55 4.64
C HIS A 270 6.16 -11.86 3.15
N LEU A 271 5.05 -12.51 2.80
CA LEU A 271 4.82 -13.06 1.48
C LEU A 271 3.59 -12.40 0.83
N CYS A 272 3.72 -12.01 -0.42
CA CYS A 272 2.57 -11.63 -1.24
C CYS A 272 2.55 -12.46 -2.51
N GLU A 273 1.39 -12.97 -2.87
CA GLU A 273 1.19 -13.66 -4.14
C GLU A 273 0.92 -12.64 -5.25
N CYS A 274 1.36 -12.94 -6.47
CA CYS A 274 1.04 -12.15 -7.66
C CYS A 274 0.87 -13.03 -8.90
N ASP A 275 -0.03 -12.61 -9.79
CA ASP A 275 -0.22 -13.23 -11.10
C ASP A 275 0.64 -12.52 -12.15
N VAL A 276 1.37 -13.28 -12.98
CA VAL A 276 2.16 -12.69 -14.07
C VAL A 276 1.64 -13.07 -15.45
N ALA A 277 1.68 -12.09 -16.35
CA ALA A 277 1.39 -12.25 -17.77
C ALA A 277 2.54 -11.66 -18.60
N LEU A 278 2.70 -12.20 -19.82
CA LEU A 278 3.73 -11.75 -20.75
C LEU A 278 3.12 -10.81 -21.79
N THR A 279 3.76 -9.66 -22.01
CA THR A 279 3.38 -8.73 -23.06
C THR A 279 3.91 -9.19 -24.42
N LYS A 280 3.39 -8.60 -25.50
CA LYS A 280 3.86 -8.83 -26.88
C LYS A 280 5.36 -8.58 -27.07
N ASP A 281 5.92 -7.63 -26.31
CA ASP A 281 7.34 -7.28 -26.29
C ASP A 281 8.11 -7.95 -25.13
N GLU A 282 7.60 -9.09 -24.66
CA GLU A 282 8.21 -9.99 -23.68
C GLU A 282 8.57 -9.34 -22.33
N LYS A 283 7.68 -8.47 -21.83
CA LYS A 283 7.76 -7.92 -20.46
C LYS A 283 6.82 -8.69 -19.56
N LEU A 284 7.29 -9.03 -18.36
CA LEU A 284 6.45 -9.60 -17.31
C LEU A 284 5.72 -8.46 -16.60
N VAL A 285 4.40 -8.43 -16.74
CA VAL A 285 3.48 -7.51 -16.06
C VAL A 285 2.61 -8.29 -15.10
N LEU A 286 2.14 -7.63 -14.05
CA LEU A 286 1.20 -8.26 -13.13
C LEU A 286 -0.23 -8.14 -13.66
N ALA A 287 -0.88 -9.28 -13.83
CA ALA A 287 -2.24 -9.38 -14.35
C ALA A 287 -2.84 -10.76 -14.05
N HIS A 288 -4.00 -10.78 -13.40
CA HIS A 288 -4.76 -12.01 -13.16
C HIS A 288 -5.56 -12.46 -14.38
N ASP A 289 -6.35 -11.55 -14.96
CA ASP A 289 -7.22 -11.82 -16.09
C ASP A 289 -6.43 -11.85 -17.41
N SER A 290 -6.96 -12.50 -18.44
CA SER A 290 -6.34 -12.53 -19.77
C SER A 290 -6.30 -11.16 -20.46
N ASP A 291 -7.12 -10.22 -20.01
CA ASP A 291 -7.23 -8.86 -20.48
C ASP A 291 -7.53 -7.91 -19.31
N PHE A 292 -7.44 -6.60 -19.54
CA PHE A 292 -7.68 -5.60 -18.48
C PHE A 292 -9.13 -5.09 -18.44
N THR A 293 -10.09 -5.73 -19.11
CA THR A 293 -11.47 -5.20 -19.28
C THR A 293 -12.13 -4.90 -17.94
N ARG A 294 -11.95 -5.76 -16.93
CA ARG A 294 -12.50 -5.57 -15.57
C ARG A 294 -11.93 -4.34 -14.86
N LEU A 295 -10.62 -4.10 -15.01
CA LEU A 295 -9.86 -3.07 -14.27
C LEU A 295 -9.75 -1.74 -15.03
N ALA A 296 -9.88 -1.76 -16.36
CA ALA A 296 -9.75 -0.59 -17.22
C ALA A 296 -10.89 0.42 -16.98
N LEU A 297 -10.55 1.71 -17.10
CA LEU A 297 -11.52 2.79 -17.08
C LEU A 297 -12.42 2.76 -18.33
N ASP A 298 -11.87 2.33 -19.48
CA ASP A 298 -12.60 2.16 -20.73
C ASP A 298 -12.58 0.67 -21.16
N PRO A 299 -13.64 -0.11 -20.83
CA PRO A 299 -13.71 -1.53 -21.12
C PRO A 299 -13.92 -1.85 -22.61
N SER A 300 -14.14 -0.85 -23.48
CA SER A 300 -14.31 -1.08 -24.92
C SER A 300 -13.00 -1.46 -25.63
N LYS A 301 -11.86 -1.26 -24.97
CA LYS A 301 -10.52 -1.63 -25.45
C LYS A 301 -10.13 -3.04 -24.96
N ASN A 302 -10.95 -4.03 -25.31
CA ASN A 302 -10.69 -5.41 -24.96
C ASN A 302 -9.55 -5.99 -25.83
N LYS A 303 -8.35 -6.05 -25.27
CA LYS A 303 -7.19 -6.73 -25.87
C LYS A 303 -6.52 -7.59 -24.82
N LYS A 304 -6.11 -8.79 -25.23
CA LYS A 304 -5.34 -9.68 -24.36
C LYS A 304 -4.02 -9.02 -23.99
N VAL A 305 -3.52 -9.29 -22.78
CA VAL A 305 -2.23 -8.79 -22.32
C VAL A 305 -1.11 -9.20 -23.28
N SER A 306 -1.17 -10.43 -23.80
CA SER A 306 -0.23 -10.99 -24.79
C SER A 306 -0.19 -10.26 -26.13
N ASP A 307 -1.25 -9.51 -26.48
CA ASP A 307 -1.35 -8.79 -27.75
C ASP A 307 -0.86 -7.34 -27.65
N LEU A 308 -0.54 -6.89 -26.42
CA LEU A 308 -0.15 -5.52 -26.11
C LEU A 308 1.33 -5.43 -25.78
N THR A 309 1.99 -4.38 -26.26
CA THR A 309 3.33 -4.00 -25.79
C THR A 309 3.25 -3.27 -24.45
N MET A 310 4.34 -3.22 -23.69
CA MET A 310 4.39 -2.46 -22.44
C MET A 310 4.04 -0.97 -22.64
N LYS A 311 4.45 -0.39 -23.78
CA LYS A 311 4.09 0.99 -24.14
C LYS A 311 2.58 1.17 -24.29
N GLU A 312 1.89 0.19 -24.88
CA GLU A 312 0.44 0.22 -25.02
C GLU A 312 -0.25 0.00 -23.66
N ILE A 313 0.28 -0.88 -22.81
CA ILE A 313 -0.22 -1.11 -21.45
C ILE A 313 -0.08 0.14 -20.56
N ILE A 314 1.05 0.85 -20.63
CA ILE A 314 1.23 2.13 -19.91
C ILE A 314 0.20 3.19 -20.38
N GLY A 315 -0.24 3.09 -21.63
CA GLY A 315 -1.30 3.91 -22.19
C GLY A 315 -2.71 3.55 -21.71
N LEU A 316 -2.90 2.43 -21.01
CA LEU A 316 -4.16 2.06 -20.39
C LEU A 316 -4.33 2.81 -19.06
N THR A 317 -5.53 3.33 -18.84
CA THR A 317 -5.92 3.98 -17.58
C THR A 317 -6.83 3.01 -16.82
N PHE A 318 -6.46 2.60 -15.61
CA PHE A 318 -7.36 1.83 -14.74
C PHE A 318 -8.36 2.74 -14.03
N LYS A 319 -9.45 2.15 -13.53
CA LYS A 319 -10.48 2.87 -12.74
C LYS A 319 -9.90 3.62 -11.53
N SER A 320 -8.79 3.11 -10.99
CA SER A 320 -8.01 3.72 -9.89
C SER A 320 -7.07 4.84 -10.31
N GLY A 321 -6.81 5.01 -11.61
CA GLY A 321 -5.73 5.85 -12.14
C GLY A 321 -4.33 5.20 -12.05
N THR A 322 -4.21 3.96 -11.54
CA THR A 322 -2.96 3.20 -11.53
C THR A 322 -2.74 2.45 -12.86
N ARG A 323 -1.59 1.78 -12.98
CA ARG A 323 -1.20 0.96 -14.15
C ARG A 323 -0.72 -0.41 -13.67
N PRO A 324 -0.77 -1.44 -14.53
CA PRO A 324 -0.10 -2.71 -14.26
C PRO A 324 1.39 -2.46 -13.96
N PRO A 325 1.89 -2.91 -12.80
CA PRO A 325 3.31 -2.84 -12.53
C PRO A 325 4.06 -3.92 -13.32
N LEU A 326 5.34 -3.66 -13.61
CA LEU A 326 6.24 -4.72 -14.06
C LEU A 326 6.62 -5.59 -12.87
N LEU A 327 6.79 -6.90 -13.09
CA LEU A 327 7.31 -7.79 -12.05
C LEU A 327 8.66 -7.29 -11.51
N LEU A 328 9.51 -6.75 -12.40
CA LEU A 328 10.80 -6.17 -12.01
C LEU A 328 10.67 -5.03 -10.99
N ASP A 329 9.65 -4.18 -11.14
CA ASP A 329 9.45 -3.03 -10.24
C ASP A 329 8.97 -3.49 -8.86
N VAL A 330 8.10 -4.51 -8.82
CA VAL A 330 7.62 -5.10 -7.58
C VAL A 330 8.73 -5.86 -6.83
N LEU A 331 9.56 -6.63 -7.53
CA LEU A 331 10.75 -7.28 -6.95
C LEU A 331 11.77 -6.27 -6.40
N ARG A 332 11.95 -5.13 -7.08
CA ARG A 332 12.80 -4.02 -6.59
C ARG A 332 12.20 -3.35 -5.36
N SER A 333 10.88 -3.19 -5.30
CA SER A 333 10.20 -2.66 -4.13
C SER A 333 10.37 -3.59 -2.93
N ALA A 334 10.18 -4.91 -3.10
CA ALA A 334 10.48 -5.93 -2.08
C ALA A 334 11.93 -5.84 -1.60
N GLN A 335 12.89 -5.68 -2.52
CA GLN A 335 14.30 -5.52 -2.18
C GLN A 335 14.58 -4.23 -1.38
N THR A 336 13.88 -3.15 -1.70
CA THR A 336 14.05 -1.83 -1.07
C THR A 336 13.46 -1.80 0.33
N ILE A 337 12.26 -2.37 0.51
CA ILE A 337 11.64 -2.57 1.83
C ILE A 337 12.50 -3.50 2.69
N GLY A 338 13.07 -4.54 2.07
CA GLY A 338 14.01 -5.43 2.72
C GLY A 338 13.32 -6.40 3.69
N GLY A 339 14.07 -6.87 4.69
CA GLY A 339 13.60 -7.90 5.62
C GLY A 339 13.09 -9.15 4.89
N SER A 340 11.94 -9.66 5.34
CA SER A 340 11.30 -10.87 4.85
C SER A 340 10.49 -10.70 3.56
N ALA A 341 10.35 -9.46 3.03
CA ALA A 341 9.49 -9.14 1.90
C ALA A 341 9.88 -9.91 0.63
N ARG A 342 8.98 -10.80 0.19
CA ARG A 342 9.17 -11.69 -0.96
C ARG A 342 7.83 -11.95 -1.67
N LEU A 343 7.91 -12.33 -2.95
CA LEU A 343 6.78 -12.69 -3.80
C LEU A 343 6.61 -14.22 -3.91
N VAL A 344 5.36 -14.64 -4.02
CA VAL A 344 4.91 -15.92 -4.56
C VAL A 344 4.37 -15.64 -5.96
N VAL A 345 5.02 -16.14 -7.01
CA VAL A 345 4.69 -15.78 -8.40
C VAL A 345 3.85 -16.89 -9.03
N GLU A 346 2.60 -16.61 -9.40
CA GLU A 346 1.78 -17.50 -10.21
C GLU A 346 2.00 -17.25 -11.70
N ILE A 347 2.39 -18.29 -12.44
CA ILE A 347 2.39 -18.31 -13.91
C ILE A 347 1.12 -19.02 -14.36
N LYS A 348 0.21 -18.29 -15.02
CA LYS A 348 -1.04 -18.89 -15.56
C LYS A 348 -0.72 -19.94 -16.64
N ALA A 349 -1.50 -21.02 -16.64
CA ALA A 349 -1.34 -22.13 -17.58
C ALA A 349 -1.40 -21.68 -19.04
N GLY A 350 -0.64 -22.36 -19.92
CA GLY A 350 -0.56 -22.03 -21.35
C GLY A 350 0.30 -20.80 -21.67
N ASN A 351 1.16 -20.36 -20.74
CA ASN A 351 2.08 -19.23 -20.91
C ASN A 351 3.53 -19.67 -20.68
N ASP A 352 3.98 -20.67 -21.43
CA ASP A 352 5.34 -21.25 -21.35
C ASP A 352 6.44 -20.17 -21.45
N GLU A 353 6.21 -19.17 -22.31
CA GLU A 353 7.14 -18.08 -22.57
C GLU A 353 7.34 -17.19 -21.33
N ALA A 354 6.37 -17.11 -20.43
CA ALA A 354 6.52 -16.37 -19.18
C ALA A 354 7.53 -17.03 -18.24
N GLY A 355 7.61 -18.36 -18.21
CA GLY A 355 8.63 -19.11 -17.46
C GLY A 355 10.04 -18.76 -17.95
N ALA A 356 10.25 -18.85 -19.26
CA ALA A 356 11.53 -18.49 -19.87
C ALA A 356 11.87 -16.99 -19.69
N ALA A 357 10.86 -16.11 -19.74
CA ALA A 357 11.04 -14.68 -19.48
C ALA A 357 11.46 -14.40 -18.03
N LEU A 358 10.93 -15.16 -17.06
CA LEU A 358 11.29 -15.07 -15.65
C LEU A 358 12.75 -15.48 -15.43
N VAL A 359 13.19 -16.58 -16.04
CA VAL A 359 14.61 -17.01 -16.02
C VAL A 359 15.52 -15.95 -16.64
N ARG A 360 15.11 -15.33 -17.76
CA ARG A 360 15.84 -14.20 -18.37
C ARG A 360 15.91 -12.99 -17.43
N LEU A 361 14.83 -12.69 -16.69
CA LEU A 361 14.82 -11.63 -15.68
C LEU A 361 15.82 -11.91 -14.56
N PHE A 362 15.80 -13.13 -14.00
CA PHE A 362 16.73 -13.54 -12.95
C PHE A 362 18.18 -13.54 -13.40
N ARG A 363 18.46 -14.00 -14.63
CA ARG A 363 19.80 -13.90 -15.23
C ARG A 363 20.32 -12.46 -15.29
N ARG A 364 19.46 -11.49 -15.62
CA ARG A 364 19.83 -10.06 -15.68
C ARG A 364 19.90 -9.40 -14.30
N HIS A 365 19.15 -9.91 -13.33
CA HIS A 365 18.99 -9.32 -12.00
C HIS A 365 19.14 -10.38 -10.89
N PRO A 366 20.31 -11.01 -10.74
CA PRO A 366 20.51 -12.14 -9.82
C PRO A 366 20.20 -11.81 -8.35
N LYS A 367 20.45 -10.56 -7.94
CA LYS A 367 20.14 -10.07 -6.57
C LYS A 367 18.64 -10.07 -6.23
N LEU A 368 17.77 -10.16 -7.23
CA LEU A 368 16.31 -10.16 -7.03
C LEU A 368 15.74 -11.58 -6.93
N ILE A 369 16.54 -12.64 -7.17
CA ILE A 369 16.06 -14.03 -7.14
C ILE A 369 15.46 -14.36 -5.77
N GLU A 370 16.15 -14.00 -4.68
CA GLU A 370 15.67 -14.27 -3.31
C GLU A 370 14.43 -13.46 -2.92
N ARG A 371 14.05 -12.46 -3.73
CA ARG A 371 12.77 -11.74 -3.60
C ARG A 371 11.59 -12.50 -4.21
N CYS A 372 11.84 -13.62 -4.87
CA CYS A 372 10.85 -14.60 -5.28
C CYS A 372 11.01 -15.83 -4.37
N ALA A 373 10.09 -16.02 -3.44
CA ALA A 373 10.11 -17.17 -2.52
C ALA A 373 9.62 -18.44 -3.22
N VAL A 374 8.57 -18.31 -4.04
CA VAL A 374 7.89 -19.43 -4.70
C VAL A 374 7.53 -19.01 -6.13
N VAL A 375 7.61 -19.95 -7.06
CA VAL A 375 6.90 -19.90 -8.34
C VAL A 375 5.91 -21.05 -8.37
N MET A 376 4.68 -20.79 -8.80
CA MET A 376 3.63 -21.80 -8.90
C MET A 376 2.83 -21.71 -10.19
N SER A 377 2.26 -22.83 -10.61
CA SER A 377 1.36 -22.91 -11.77
C SER A 377 0.46 -24.14 -11.65
N PHE A 378 -0.69 -24.12 -12.31
CA PHE A 378 -1.46 -25.33 -12.57
C PHE A 378 -0.75 -26.24 -13.59
N ASP A 379 0.09 -25.69 -14.47
CA ASP A 379 0.71 -26.43 -15.58
C ASP A 379 2.00 -27.16 -15.16
N ALA A 380 1.90 -28.48 -14.96
CA ALA A 380 3.04 -29.30 -14.55
C ALA A 380 4.18 -29.34 -15.58
N TYR A 381 3.86 -29.30 -16.88
CA TYR A 381 4.87 -29.32 -17.93
C TYR A 381 5.74 -28.05 -17.87
N LEU A 382 5.08 -26.89 -17.74
CA LEU A 382 5.75 -25.61 -17.55
C LEU A 382 6.65 -25.62 -16.31
N MET A 383 6.16 -26.15 -15.19
CA MET A 383 6.91 -26.16 -13.92
C MET A 383 8.17 -27.04 -13.99
N HIS A 384 8.11 -28.22 -14.61
CA HIS A 384 9.29 -29.06 -14.80
C HIS A 384 10.30 -28.43 -15.76
N ARG A 385 9.83 -27.81 -16.86
CA ARG A 385 10.71 -27.07 -17.76
C ARG A 385 11.41 -25.91 -17.03
N LEU A 386 10.65 -25.16 -16.22
CA LEU A 386 11.19 -24.06 -15.42
C LEU A 386 12.27 -24.54 -14.44
N ARG A 387 12.10 -25.70 -13.79
CA ARG A 387 13.14 -26.31 -12.95
C ARG A 387 14.44 -26.50 -13.73
N THR A 388 14.36 -27.10 -14.92
CA THR A 388 15.53 -27.35 -15.76
C THR A 388 16.24 -26.04 -16.11
N GLU A 389 15.50 -25.02 -16.56
CA GLU A 389 16.08 -23.72 -16.92
C GLU A 389 16.70 -22.97 -15.72
N LEU A 390 16.11 -23.09 -14.52
CA LEU A 390 16.68 -22.52 -13.29
C LEU A 390 17.96 -23.25 -12.85
N ASN A 391 18.02 -24.57 -13.00
CA ASN A 391 19.23 -25.33 -12.72
C ASN A 391 20.36 -24.97 -13.70
N GLU A 392 20.06 -24.88 -14.98
CA GLU A 392 21.01 -24.42 -16.00
C GLU A 392 21.52 -23.00 -15.71
N LEU A 393 20.66 -22.11 -15.20
CA LEU A 393 21.07 -20.77 -14.80
C LEU A 393 22.14 -20.81 -13.69
N VAL A 394 22.00 -21.71 -12.72
CA VAL A 394 23.00 -21.92 -11.65
C VAL A 394 24.29 -22.49 -12.22
N ASP A 395 24.20 -23.52 -13.07
CA ASP A 395 25.35 -24.20 -13.67
C ASP A 395 26.18 -23.29 -14.59
N GLN A 396 25.54 -22.34 -15.27
CA GLN A 396 26.18 -21.37 -16.19
C GLN A 396 26.94 -20.24 -15.48
N GLY A 397 27.25 -20.39 -14.20
CA GLY A 397 28.12 -19.47 -13.48
C GLY A 397 27.41 -18.28 -12.86
N LEU A 398 26.14 -18.44 -12.47
CA LEU A 398 25.55 -17.63 -11.40
C LEU A 398 26.18 -18.00 -10.03
N ALA A 399 27.50 -18.16 -9.99
CA ALA A 399 28.31 -18.43 -8.82
C ALA A 399 28.87 -17.10 -8.28
N LEU A 400 27.97 -16.24 -7.79
CA LEU A 400 28.32 -15.14 -6.91
C LEU A 400 27.34 -15.18 -5.74
N ALA A 401 27.77 -15.90 -4.68
CA ALA A 401 27.05 -16.22 -3.44
C ALA A 401 25.94 -17.30 -3.57
N GLN A 402 25.69 -18.01 -2.46
CA GLN A 402 24.69 -19.07 -2.30
C GLN A 402 23.26 -18.53 -2.47
N VAL A 403 22.88 -18.12 -3.68
CA VAL A 403 21.53 -17.59 -3.96
C VAL A 403 20.52 -18.71 -3.78
N LYS A 404 19.55 -18.53 -2.88
CA LYS A 404 18.43 -19.46 -2.74
C LYS A 404 17.47 -19.28 -3.93
N LEU A 405 17.34 -20.31 -4.76
CA LEU A 405 16.32 -20.34 -5.83
C LEU A 405 14.89 -20.36 -5.25
N PRO A 406 13.89 -19.85 -5.98
CA PRO A 406 12.49 -19.99 -5.58
C PRO A 406 12.08 -21.46 -5.52
N GLU A 407 11.19 -21.76 -4.58
CA GLU A 407 10.55 -23.07 -4.48
C GLU A 407 9.52 -23.20 -5.62
N LEU A 408 9.39 -24.38 -6.22
CA LEU A 408 8.51 -24.65 -7.37
C LEU A 408 7.35 -25.55 -6.95
N LEU A 409 6.13 -25.01 -6.91
CA LEU A 409 4.93 -25.70 -6.40
C LEU A 409 3.84 -25.85 -7.48
N LEU A 410 3.16 -27.00 -7.51
CA LEU A 410 2.02 -27.25 -8.41
C LEU A 410 0.69 -26.86 -7.77
N LEU A 411 -0.06 -25.98 -8.41
CA LEU A 411 -1.44 -25.66 -8.01
C LEU A 411 -2.39 -26.82 -8.35
N THR A 412 -3.27 -27.14 -7.41
CA THR A 412 -4.30 -28.17 -7.57
C THR A 412 -5.69 -27.61 -7.31
N VAL A 413 -6.71 -28.33 -7.77
CA VAL A 413 -8.13 -28.06 -7.48
C VAL A 413 -8.72 -29.14 -6.57
N ALA A 414 -9.79 -28.78 -5.86
CA ALA A 414 -10.55 -29.65 -4.97
C ALA A 414 -11.73 -30.35 -5.65
N GLU A 415 -11.95 -30.10 -6.95
CA GLU A 415 -13.01 -30.70 -7.75
C GLU A 415 -12.45 -31.27 -9.05
N THR A 416 -13.16 -32.23 -9.66
CA THR A 416 -12.75 -32.81 -10.93
C THR A 416 -12.60 -31.72 -12.00
N PRO A 417 -11.40 -31.55 -12.58
CA PRO A 417 -11.11 -30.43 -13.45
C PRO A 417 -11.81 -30.57 -14.79
N THR A 418 -12.28 -29.45 -15.33
CA THR A 418 -12.82 -29.36 -16.70
C THR A 418 -11.73 -29.10 -17.73
N THR A 419 -10.52 -28.77 -17.29
CA THR A 419 -9.37 -28.45 -18.14
C THR A 419 -8.21 -29.41 -17.87
N THR A 420 -7.52 -29.84 -18.93
CA THR A 420 -6.48 -30.88 -18.87
C THR A 420 -5.22 -30.49 -18.10
N TYR A 421 -4.96 -29.18 -17.95
CA TYR A 421 -3.79 -28.68 -17.23
C TYR A 421 -4.01 -28.55 -15.72
N LYS A 422 -5.21 -28.80 -15.18
CA LYS A 422 -5.46 -28.73 -13.74
C LYS A 422 -5.35 -30.12 -13.12
N LEU A 423 -4.65 -30.22 -12.00
CA LEU A 423 -4.53 -31.44 -11.21
C LEU A 423 -5.55 -31.44 -10.08
N PHE A 424 -6.26 -32.55 -9.88
CA PHE A 424 -7.21 -32.72 -8.77
C PHE A 424 -6.52 -33.41 -7.59
N ALA A 425 -6.58 -32.81 -6.40
CA ALA A 425 -6.08 -33.41 -5.18
C ALA A 425 -7.15 -33.38 -4.09
N SER A 426 -7.39 -34.51 -3.45
CA SER A 426 -8.27 -34.62 -2.28
C SER A 426 -7.43 -34.75 -1.02
N VAL A 427 -7.80 -34.06 0.06
CA VAL A 427 -7.13 -34.27 1.36
C VAL A 427 -7.28 -35.70 1.89
N THR A 428 -8.24 -36.46 1.36
CA THR A 428 -8.44 -37.87 1.70
C THR A 428 -7.53 -38.83 0.93
N ASP A 429 -6.88 -38.38 -0.14
CA ASP A 429 -6.03 -39.20 -0.99
C ASP A 429 -5.00 -38.36 -1.77
N PHE A 430 -3.73 -38.45 -1.34
CA PHE A 430 -2.59 -37.80 -1.99
C PHE A 430 -1.71 -38.77 -2.80
N ASN A 431 -2.18 -39.98 -3.12
CA ASN A 431 -1.35 -41.02 -3.75
C ASN A 431 -0.71 -40.59 -5.09
N GLN A 432 -1.32 -39.67 -5.81
CA GLN A 432 -0.80 -39.19 -7.10
C GLN A 432 0.24 -38.08 -6.96
N VAL A 433 0.34 -37.42 -5.80
CA VAL A 433 1.17 -36.20 -5.63
C VAL A 433 2.64 -36.49 -5.94
N ASP A 434 3.20 -37.58 -5.43
CA ASP A 434 4.60 -37.94 -5.67
C ASP A 434 4.93 -38.05 -7.17
N SER A 435 4.03 -38.67 -7.95
CA SER A 435 4.21 -38.82 -9.39
C SER A 435 4.25 -37.48 -10.14
N TRP A 436 3.54 -36.46 -9.66
CA TRP A 436 3.52 -35.13 -10.30
C TRP A 436 4.76 -34.30 -9.98
N LEU A 437 5.42 -34.57 -8.86
CA LEU A 437 6.59 -33.83 -8.40
C LEU A 437 7.91 -34.40 -8.95
N GLN A 438 7.84 -35.53 -9.67
CA GLN A 438 8.97 -36.18 -10.29
C GLN A 438 9.05 -35.92 -11.80
N HIS A 439 10.28 -35.83 -12.31
CA HIS A 439 10.57 -35.79 -13.73
C HIS A 439 11.64 -36.84 -14.06
N GLU A 440 11.37 -37.69 -15.06
CA GLU A 440 12.26 -38.81 -15.44
C GLU A 440 12.65 -39.72 -14.25
N GLY A 441 11.72 -39.95 -13.32
CA GLY A 441 11.93 -40.79 -12.14
C GLY A 441 12.81 -40.16 -11.05
N LYS A 442 13.02 -38.84 -11.08
CA LYS A 442 13.78 -38.10 -10.06
C LYS A 442 12.94 -36.96 -9.48
N PRO A 443 13.13 -36.60 -8.19
CA PRO A 443 12.53 -35.39 -7.62
C PRO A 443 12.85 -34.15 -8.46
N SER A 444 11.83 -33.34 -8.76
CA SER A 444 11.95 -32.17 -9.64
C SER A 444 11.31 -30.92 -9.03
N LEU A 445 10.11 -31.04 -8.47
CA LEU A 445 9.37 -29.92 -7.88
C LEU A 445 9.36 -30.03 -6.34
N ASP A 446 9.23 -28.89 -5.65
CA ASP A 446 9.38 -28.83 -4.19
C ASP A 446 8.07 -29.17 -3.45
N GLY A 447 6.93 -29.11 -4.14
CA GLY A 447 5.65 -29.50 -3.55
C GLY A 447 4.40 -29.05 -4.29
N VAL A 448 3.30 -28.94 -3.55
CA VAL A 448 1.95 -28.67 -4.09
C VAL A 448 1.27 -27.52 -3.36
N TYR A 449 0.35 -26.85 -4.05
CA TYR A 449 -0.47 -25.75 -3.57
C TYR A 449 -1.95 -26.14 -3.71
N LEU A 450 -2.54 -26.59 -2.60
CA LEU A 450 -3.83 -27.26 -2.56
C LEU A 450 -4.98 -26.25 -2.48
N GLN A 451 -6.04 -26.48 -3.24
CA GLN A 451 -7.29 -25.77 -2.99
C GLN A 451 -7.88 -26.21 -1.64
N PHE A 452 -8.30 -25.26 -0.83
CA PHE A 452 -8.91 -25.50 0.48
C PHE A 452 -10.09 -26.47 0.38
N GLN A 453 -10.17 -27.37 1.36
CA GLN A 453 -11.26 -28.32 1.56
C GLN A 453 -11.64 -28.31 3.04
N HIS A 454 -12.93 -28.28 3.36
CA HIS A 454 -13.40 -28.25 4.75
C HIS A 454 -12.87 -29.43 5.59
N GLN A 455 -12.65 -30.58 4.94
CA GLN A 455 -12.08 -31.79 5.55
C GLN A 455 -10.65 -31.57 6.06
N MET A 456 -9.91 -30.59 5.53
CA MET A 456 -8.56 -30.23 5.99
C MET A 456 -8.54 -29.80 7.46
N LEU A 457 -9.64 -29.22 7.96
CA LEU A 457 -9.75 -28.79 9.36
C LEU A 457 -10.16 -29.92 10.31
N GLN A 458 -10.48 -31.10 9.79
CA GLN A 458 -10.86 -32.27 10.60
C GLN A 458 -9.59 -33.06 11.00
N PRO A 459 -9.62 -33.83 12.11
CA PRO A 459 -8.44 -34.55 12.60
C PRO A 459 -7.73 -35.42 11.55
N ASN A 460 -8.50 -36.15 10.72
CA ASN A 460 -7.94 -36.98 9.66
C ASN A 460 -7.33 -36.14 8.52
N GLY A 461 -7.94 -35.00 8.18
CA GLY A 461 -7.40 -34.09 7.17
C GLY A 461 -6.11 -33.42 7.62
N LEU A 462 -6.05 -32.96 8.88
CA LEU A 462 -4.82 -32.42 9.47
C LEU A 462 -3.72 -33.47 9.53
N ALA A 463 -4.04 -34.72 9.87
CA ALA A 463 -3.07 -35.82 9.85
C ALA A 463 -2.53 -36.10 8.42
N ALA A 464 -3.41 -36.07 7.41
CA ALA A 464 -3.00 -36.22 6.01
C ALA A 464 -2.12 -35.06 5.53
N LEU A 465 -2.51 -33.80 5.83
CA LEU A 465 -1.70 -32.62 5.54
C LEU A 465 -0.34 -32.69 6.22
N ARG A 466 -0.27 -33.12 7.48
CA ARG A 466 0.99 -33.25 8.22
C ARG A 466 1.90 -34.32 7.59
N ALA A 467 1.33 -35.45 7.17
CA ALA A 467 2.08 -36.50 6.48
C ALA A 467 2.64 -36.03 5.13
N LEU A 468 1.87 -35.21 4.40
CA LEU A 468 2.31 -34.62 3.13
C LEU A 468 3.38 -33.55 3.36
N SER A 469 3.17 -32.65 4.33
CA SER A 469 4.08 -31.54 4.65
C SER A 469 5.41 -31.99 5.26
N ALA A 470 5.46 -33.22 5.79
CA ALA A 470 6.72 -33.85 6.22
C ALA A 470 7.64 -34.22 5.05
N GLN A 471 7.10 -34.35 3.83
CA GLN A 471 7.82 -34.78 2.64
C GLN A 471 8.01 -33.65 1.62
N TYR A 472 7.01 -32.77 1.50
CA TYR A 472 6.97 -31.72 0.48
C TYR A 472 6.56 -30.38 1.08
N LYS A 473 6.79 -29.30 0.32
CA LYS A 473 6.18 -28.01 0.59
C LYS A 473 4.70 -28.06 0.26
N VAL A 474 3.87 -27.59 1.18
CA VAL A 474 2.42 -27.57 1.00
C VAL A 474 1.92 -26.14 1.17
N GLY A 475 1.34 -25.59 0.12
CA GLY A 475 0.54 -24.37 0.19
C GLY A 475 -0.95 -24.69 0.22
N VAL A 476 -1.76 -23.77 0.75
CA VAL A 476 -3.23 -23.83 0.67
C VAL A 476 -3.74 -22.51 0.11
N TRP A 477 -4.55 -22.58 -0.94
CA TRP A 477 -5.26 -21.44 -1.52
C TRP A 477 -6.77 -21.58 -1.35
N MET A 478 -7.46 -20.45 -1.24
CA MET A 478 -8.89 -20.40 -0.91
C MET A 478 -9.69 -19.71 -2.02
N MET A 479 -10.96 -20.09 -2.16
CA MET A 479 -11.93 -19.39 -2.99
C MET A 479 -12.66 -18.32 -2.18
N LEU A 480 -13.24 -17.33 -2.87
CA LEU A 480 -14.14 -16.38 -2.23
C LEU A 480 -15.31 -17.12 -1.56
N GLY A 481 -15.44 -16.94 -0.24
CA GLY A 481 -16.48 -17.59 0.57
C GLY A 481 -15.97 -18.75 1.43
N ASP A 482 -14.74 -19.22 1.22
CA ASP A 482 -14.05 -20.11 2.15
C ASP A 482 -13.69 -19.37 3.46
N PRO A 483 -13.44 -20.08 4.57
CA PRO A 483 -13.05 -19.47 5.83
C PRO A 483 -11.65 -18.84 5.76
N ASP A 484 -11.62 -17.52 5.56
CA ASP A 484 -10.41 -16.70 5.55
C ASP A 484 -10.28 -15.93 6.89
N ASP A 485 -9.76 -16.63 7.89
CA ASP A 485 -9.56 -16.15 9.26
C ASP A 485 -8.33 -16.73 9.94
N ASN A 486 -7.88 -16.07 11.00
CA ASN A 486 -6.68 -16.46 11.75
C ASN A 486 -6.79 -17.85 12.37
N VAL A 487 -7.97 -18.26 12.87
CA VAL A 487 -8.19 -19.58 13.47
C VAL A 487 -7.97 -20.68 12.43
N THR A 488 -8.53 -20.49 11.23
CA THR A 488 -8.38 -21.41 10.10
C THR A 488 -6.94 -21.46 9.62
N ALA A 489 -6.29 -20.30 9.46
CA ALA A 489 -4.89 -20.23 9.06
C ALA A 489 -3.97 -20.94 10.06
N SER A 490 -4.08 -20.63 11.36
CA SER A 490 -3.30 -21.30 12.42
C SER A 490 -3.59 -22.80 12.47
N CYS A 491 -4.84 -23.22 12.27
CA CYS A 491 -5.19 -24.65 12.21
C CYS A 491 -4.46 -25.38 11.07
N LEU A 492 -4.41 -24.79 9.88
CA LEU A 492 -3.68 -25.36 8.74
C LEU A 492 -2.17 -25.36 8.97
N ILE A 493 -1.62 -24.27 9.52
CA ILE A 493 -0.19 -24.08 9.77
C ILE A 493 0.30 -25.03 10.87
N GLU A 494 -0.25 -24.93 12.07
CA GLU A 494 0.20 -25.70 13.23
C GLU A 494 -0.31 -27.15 13.19
N GLY A 495 -1.57 -27.32 12.78
CA GLY A 495 -2.21 -28.63 12.71
C GLY A 495 -1.79 -29.41 11.47
N GLY A 496 -1.77 -28.79 10.30
CA GLY A 496 -1.42 -29.41 9.02
C GLY A 496 0.06 -29.35 8.65
N GLY A 497 0.86 -28.50 9.31
CA GLY A 497 2.28 -28.31 8.98
C GLY A 497 2.50 -27.60 7.65
N VAL A 498 1.47 -26.92 7.10
CA VAL A 498 1.56 -26.30 5.77
C VAL A 498 2.55 -25.13 5.78
N SER A 499 3.24 -24.96 4.66
CA SER A 499 4.27 -23.93 4.47
C SER A 499 3.69 -22.58 4.05
N TYR A 500 2.51 -22.57 3.40
CA TYR A 500 1.90 -21.37 2.85
C TYR A 500 0.37 -21.39 2.99
N VAL A 501 -0.25 -20.28 3.39
CA VAL A 501 -1.71 -20.10 3.41
C VAL A 501 -2.04 -18.76 2.75
N ASN A 502 -2.78 -18.79 1.64
CA ASN A 502 -3.26 -17.55 1.01
C ASN A 502 -4.39 -16.94 1.82
N THR A 503 -4.40 -15.62 1.87
CA THR A 503 -5.46 -14.84 2.50
C THR A 503 -5.64 -13.52 1.75
N ASP A 504 -6.89 -13.07 1.63
CA ASP A 504 -7.25 -11.73 1.16
C ASP A 504 -7.20 -10.69 2.30
N LEU A 505 -6.87 -11.15 3.52
CA LEU A 505 -6.86 -10.38 4.77
C LEU A 505 -8.18 -9.61 4.97
N PRO A 506 -9.34 -10.28 4.96
CA PRO A 506 -10.62 -9.63 5.20
C PRO A 506 -10.65 -9.02 6.61
N ARG A 507 -11.54 -8.05 6.86
CA ARG A 507 -11.66 -7.47 8.21
C ARG A 507 -12.03 -8.50 9.29
N SER A 508 -12.69 -9.58 8.91
CA SER A 508 -13.01 -10.72 9.77
C SER A 508 -11.80 -11.58 10.13
N PHE A 509 -10.62 -11.33 9.54
CA PHE A 509 -9.47 -12.20 9.72
C PHE A 509 -8.97 -12.27 11.16
N SER A 510 -9.19 -11.23 11.97
CA SER A 510 -8.78 -11.20 13.38
C SER A 510 -9.61 -12.09 14.32
N GLY A 511 -10.71 -12.68 13.83
CA GLY A 511 -11.76 -13.27 14.66
C GLY A 511 -12.85 -12.27 15.01
#